data_AF-A0A3D5E8V3-F1
#
_entry.id   AF-A0A3D5E8V3-F1
#
_cell.length_a   1.000
_cell.length_b   1.000
_cell.length_c   1.000
_cell.angle_alpha   90.00
_cell.angle_beta   90.00
_cell.angle_gamma   90.00
#
_symmetry.space_group_name_H-M   'P 1'
#
loop_
_entity.id
_entity.type
_entity.pdbx_description
1 polymer ?
#
loop_
_entity_poly.entity_id
_entity_poly.type
_entity_poly.pdbx_seq_one_letter_code
_entity_poly.pdbx_strand_id
1 'polypeptide(L)'
;VKRCESQAYVWAEDNDNGTQKYYFAVENPQGISAKSFCAILDNTISDATLEEVLQISGDLVFDIYGREISMGKGEGLLGILTSVQAFARQASKQHQS
;
A
#
# COMPACT_ATOMS: atom_id res chain seq x y z
N VAL A 1 9.21 2.96 -2.03
CA VAL A 1 8.28 3.34 -3.13
C VAL A 1 8.99 4.28 -4.09
N LYS A 2 9.33 3.81 -5.31
CA LYS A 2 9.91 4.69 -6.35
C LYS A 2 8.81 5.68 -6.77
N ARG A 3 9.03 7.00 -6.61
CA ARG A 3 8.12 8.14 -6.88
C ARG A 3 7.37 8.77 -5.69
N CYS A 4 7.52 8.26 -4.47
CA CYS A 4 6.95 8.95 -3.30
C CYS A 4 7.97 9.94 -2.72
N GLU A 5 7.71 11.24 -2.82
CA GLU A 5 8.53 12.31 -2.21
C GLU A 5 8.55 12.26 -0.66
N SER A 6 7.71 11.41 -0.06
CA SER A 6 7.62 11.25 1.40
C SER A 6 8.61 10.25 1.99
N GLN A 7 9.57 9.74 1.21
CA GLN A 7 10.52 8.70 1.66
C GLN A 7 9.74 7.50 2.26
N ALA A 8 8.79 6.98 1.47
CA ALA A 8 7.95 5.87 1.87
C ALA A 8 8.58 4.51 1.50
N TYR A 9 8.59 3.60 2.46
CA TYR A 9 9.08 2.23 2.35
C TYR A 9 7.94 1.27 2.68
N VAL A 10 7.88 0.17 1.95
CA VAL A 10 6.87 -0.89 2.09
C VAL A 10 7.59 -2.22 2.01
N TRP A 11 7.26 -3.13 2.93
CA TRP A 11 7.65 -4.53 2.85
C TRP A 11 6.51 -5.40 3.37
N ALA A 12 6.55 -6.68 3.07
CA ALA A 12 5.55 -7.66 3.48
C ALA A 12 6.23 -8.86 4.14
N GLU A 13 5.54 -9.46 5.10
CA GLU A 13 5.86 -10.76 5.67
C GLU A 13 4.71 -11.72 5.39
N ASP A 14 5.03 -12.92 4.93
CA ASP A 14 4.04 -13.96 4.68
C ASP A 14 3.60 -14.56 6.02
N ASN A 15 2.28 -14.73 6.18
CA ASN A 15 1.69 -15.39 7.33
C ASN A 15 1.49 -16.89 7.04
N ASP A 16 1.45 -17.71 8.10
CA ASP A 16 1.22 -19.17 7.99
C ASP A 16 -0.12 -19.54 7.32
N ASN A 17 -1.09 -18.64 7.32
CA ASN A 17 -2.42 -18.82 6.72
C ASN A 17 -2.50 -18.42 5.24
N GLY A 18 -1.36 -18.11 4.60
CA GLY A 18 -1.29 -17.72 3.19
C GLY A 18 -1.68 -16.27 2.89
N THR A 19 -1.85 -15.43 3.92
CA THR A 19 -2.01 -13.97 3.78
C THR A 19 -0.68 -13.26 4.03
N GLN A 20 -0.70 -11.92 4.05
CA GLN A 20 0.49 -11.11 4.33
C GLN A 20 0.20 -10.05 5.40
N LYS A 21 1.22 -9.80 6.23
CA LYS A 21 1.33 -8.58 7.03
C LYS A 21 2.13 -7.55 6.25
N TYR A 22 1.59 -6.34 6.09
CA TYR A 22 2.28 -5.25 5.41
C TYR A 22 2.83 -4.25 6.43
N TYR A 23 4.07 -3.83 6.22
CA TYR A 23 4.72 -2.85 7.06
C TYR A 23 5.13 -1.64 6.24
N PHE A 24 5.14 -0.49 6.93
CA PHE A 24 5.33 0.81 6.32
C PHE A 24 6.28 1.65 7.16
N ALA A 25 7.17 2.38 6.48
CA ALA A 25 7.93 3.47 7.09
C ALA A 25 7.82 4.71 6.22
N VAL A 26 7.53 5.85 6.82
CA VAL A 26 7.49 7.15 6.15
C VAL A 26 8.40 8.09 6.92
N GLU A 27 9.62 8.27 6.40
CA GLU A 27 10.66 9.00 7.11
C GLU A 27 10.50 10.52 6.99
N ASN A 28 9.86 11.01 5.92
CA ASN A 28 9.60 12.44 5.77
C ASN A 28 8.56 12.88 6.83
N PRO A 29 8.94 13.76 7.78
CA PRO A 29 8.03 14.21 8.84
C PRO A 29 6.77 14.90 8.29
N GLN A 30 6.89 15.58 7.15
CA GLN A 30 5.85 16.36 6.49
C GLN A 30 4.92 15.50 5.62
N GLY A 31 5.24 14.21 5.42
CA GLY A 31 4.47 13.25 4.63
C GLY A 31 3.18 12.79 5.31
N ILE A 32 2.35 13.70 5.84
CA ILE A 32 1.18 13.35 6.67
C ILE A 32 0.17 12.50 5.89
N SER A 33 -0.11 12.82 4.63
CA SER A 33 -1.00 12.00 3.79
C SER A 33 -0.44 10.59 3.55
N ALA A 34 0.88 10.46 3.35
CA ALA A 34 1.51 9.14 3.19
C ALA A 34 1.44 8.33 4.50
N LYS A 35 1.72 8.97 5.64
CA LYS A 35 1.60 8.35 6.98
C LYS A 35 0.18 7.86 7.25
N SER A 36 -0.83 8.70 7.01
CA SER A 36 -2.22 8.30 7.22
C SER A 36 -2.65 7.20 6.27
N PHE A 37 -2.21 7.22 5.01
CA PHE A 37 -2.53 6.16 4.05
C PHE A 37 -1.90 4.84 4.44
N CYS A 38 -0.62 4.84 4.83
CA CYS A 38 0.05 3.66 5.37
C CYS A 38 -0.66 3.10 6.60
N ALA A 39 -1.10 3.95 7.53
CA ALA A 39 -1.87 3.52 8.69
C ALA A 39 -3.22 2.92 8.29
N ILE A 40 -3.94 3.51 7.32
CA ILE A 40 -5.20 2.97 6.81
C ILE A 40 -4.98 1.57 6.22
N LEU A 41 -3.98 1.41 5.34
CA LEU A 41 -3.69 0.11 4.73
C LEU A 41 -3.30 -0.93 5.78
N ASP A 42 -2.38 -0.59 6.69
CA ASP A 42 -1.96 -1.51 7.75
C ASP A 42 -3.15 -2.04 8.58
N ASN A 43 -4.10 -1.16 8.92
CA ASN A 43 -5.26 -1.51 9.73
C ASN A 43 -6.39 -2.21 8.95
N THR A 44 -6.37 -2.20 7.61
CA THR A 44 -7.50 -2.70 6.80
C THR A 44 -7.16 -3.93 5.98
N ILE A 45 -5.93 -4.06 5.51
CA ILE A 45 -5.55 -5.10 4.54
C ILE A 45 -4.47 -6.05 5.05
N SER A 46 -3.86 -5.77 6.20
CA SER A 46 -3.08 -6.79 6.90
C SER A 46 -3.99 -7.95 7.24
N ASP A 47 -3.54 -9.17 6.94
CA ASP A 47 -4.29 -10.42 7.12
C ASP A 47 -5.50 -10.61 6.19
N ALA A 48 -5.79 -9.67 5.28
CA ALA A 48 -6.75 -9.87 4.20
C ALA A 48 -6.22 -10.88 3.17
N THR A 49 -7.12 -11.50 2.40
CA THR A 49 -6.70 -12.42 1.35
C THR A 49 -5.91 -11.70 0.27
N LEU A 50 -4.96 -12.38 -0.37
CA LEU A 50 -4.16 -11.79 -1.44
C LEU A 50 -5.05 -11.30 -2.59
N GLU A 51 -6.16 -11.99 -2.88
CA GLU A 51 -7.13 -11.57 -3.89
C GLU A 51 -7.79 -10.23 -3.53
N GLU A 52 -8.27 -10.07 -2.29
CA GLU A 52 -8.87 -8.80 -1.84
C GLU A 52 -7.90 -7.63 -2.00
N VAL A 53 -6.62 -7.81 -1.63
CA VAL A 53 -5.58 -6.78 -1.79
C VAL A 53 -5.38 -6.40 -3.26
N LEU A 54 -5.43 -7.38 -4.17
CA LEU A 54 -5.25 -7.16 -5.60
C LEU A 54 -6.44 -6.48 -6.29
N GLN A 55 -7.65 -6.58 -5.70
CA GLN A 55 -8.86 -5.94 -6.22
C GLN A 55 -9.02 -4.48 -5.76
N ILE A 56 -8.16 -3.98 -4.86
CA ILE A 56 -8.23 -2.59 -4.41
C ILE A 56 -7.99 -1.65 -5.59
N SER A 57 -8.98 -0.80 -5.87
CA SER A 57 -8.90 0.21 -6.93
C SER A 57 -7.85 1.27 -6.62
N GLY A 58 -7.12 1.70 -7.64
CA GLY A 58 -6.24 2.86 -7.55
C GLY A 58 -6.99 4.16 -7.26
N ASP A 59 -8.29 4.22 -7.60
CA ASP A 59 -9.15 5.38 -7.33
C ASP A 59 -9.41 5.60 -5.83
N LEU A 60 -9.13 4.60 -4.98
CA LEU A 60 -9.30 4.68 -3.53
C LEU A 60 -8.57 5.90 -2.93
N VAL A 61 -7.44 6.31 -3.51
CA VAL A 61 -6.70 7.50 -3.07
C VAL A 61 -7.58 8.76 -3.19
N PHE A 62 -8.32 8.90 -4.29
CA PHE A 62 -9.21 10.05 -4.51
C PHE A 62 -10.49 9.95 -3.68
N ASP A 63 -10.96 8.74 -3.41
CA ASP A 63 -12.14 8.54 -2.54
C ASP A 63 -11.83 8.91 -1.08
N ILE A 64 -10.61 8.67 -0.60
CA ILE A 64 -10.18 9.00 0.77
C ILE A 64 -9.79 10.48 0.91
N TYR A 65 -9.00 11.01 -0.03
CA TYR A 65 -8.37 12.33 0.10
C TYR A 65 -8.99 13.43 -0.76
N GLY A 66 -10.03 13.10 -1.53
CA GLY A 66 -10.66 14.02 -2.47
C GLY A 66 -9.91 14.13 -3.80
N ARG A 67 -10.57 14.72 -4.80
CA ARG A 67 -10.03 14.91 -6.16
C ARG A 67 -9.15 16.16 -6.27
N GLU A 68 -9.10 16.98 -5.22
CA GLU A 68 -8.28 18.17 -5.08
C GLU A 68 -6.84 17.88 -4.63
N ILE A 69 -6.53 16.63 -4.27
CA ILE A 69 -5.18 16.22 -3.93
C ILE A 69 -4.23 16.52 -5.11
N SER A 70 -3.07 17.10 -4.80
CA SER A 70 -2.11 17.42 -5.85
C SER A 70 -1.66 16.16 -6.58
N MET A 71 -1.39 16.29 -7.88
CA MET A 71 -0.98 15.18 -8.74
C MET A 71 0.18 14.38 -8.13
N GLY A 72 1.25 15.05 -7.67
CA GLY A 72 2.40 14.37 -7.07
C GLY A 72 2.08 13.63 -5.75
N LYS A 73 1.16 14.15 -4.92
CA LYS A 73 0.71 13.45 -3.72
C LYS A 73 -0.13 12.23 -4.10
N GLY A 74 -1.06 12.39 -5.03
CA GLY A 74 -1.89 11.28 -5.54
C GLY A 74 -1.04 10.15 -6.12
N GLU A 75 -0.06 10.48 -6.96
CA GLU A 75 0.90 9.51 -7.52
C GLU A 75 1.74 8.83 -6.43
N GLY A 76 2.19 9.59 -5.42
CA GLY A 76 2.94 9.04 -4.30
C GLY A 76 2.15 8.03 -3.48
N LEU A 77 0.86 8.31 -3.21
CA LEU A 77 -0.05 7.42 -2.49
C LEU A 77 -0.40 6.19 -3.32
N LEU A 78 -0.69 6.36 -4.61
CA LEU A 78 -0.90 5.24 -5.53
C LEU A 78 0.36 4.37 -5.64
N GLY A 79 1.54 4.97 -5.57
CA GLY A 79 2.81 4.25 -5.50
C GLY A 79 2.92 3.32 -4.28
N ILE A 80 2.38 3.73 -3.13
CA ILE A 80 2.34 2.88 -1.92
C ILE A 80 1.41 1.68 -2.16
N LEU A 81 0.18 1.92 -2.62
CA LEU A 81 -0.79 0.85 -2.90
C LEU A 81 -0.26 -0.15 -3.94
N THR A 82 0.30 0.34 -5.04
CA THR A 82 0.88 -0.52 -6.08
C THR A 82 2.09 -1.32 -5.60
N SER A 83 2.85 -0.81 -4.62
CA SER A 83 3.95 -1.55 -3.98
C SER A 83 3.41 -2.69 -3.12
N VAL A 84 2.36 -2.47 -2.32
CA VAL A 84 1.66 -3.51 -1.57
C VAL A 84 1.15 -4.60 -2.53
N GLN A 85 0.45 -4.21 -3.59
CA GLN A 85 -0.07 -5.15 -4.59
C GLN A 85 1.04 -5.93 -5.29
N ALA A 86 2.24 -5.37 -5.45
CA ALA A 86 3.37 -6.11 -6.00
C ALA A 86 3.81 -7.26 -5.08
N PHE A 87 3.85 -7.03 -3.76
CA PHE A 87 4.12 -8.10 -2.77
C PHE A 87 3.02 -9.16 -2.78
N ALA A 88 1.75 -8.76 -2.82
CA ALA A 88 0.63 -9.69 -2.89
C ALA A 88 0.72 -10.59 -4.14
N ARG A 89 1.00 -10.01 -5.33
CA ARG A 89 1.21 -10.78 -6.57
C ARG A 89 2.37 -11.76 -6.46
N GLN A 90 3.43 -11.39 -5.75
CA GLN A 90 4.59 -12.26 -5.57
C GLN A 90 4.23 -13.47 -4.70
N ALA A 91 3.58 -13.25 -3.56
CA ALA A 91 3.13 -14.35 -2.70
C ALA A 91 2.09 -15.25 -3.39
N SER A 92 1.16 -14.69 -4.18
CA SER A 92 0.19 -15.52 -4.91
C SER A 92 0.85 -16.49 -5.89
N LYS A 93 1.98 -16.11 -6.50
CA LYS A 93 2.74 -17.00 -7.40
C LYS A 93 3.50 -18.09 -6.63
N GLN A 94 4.04 -17.75 -5.46
CA GLN A 94 4.78 -18.70 -4.62
C GLN A 94 3.86 -19.79 -4.06
N HIS A 95 2.63 -19.46 -3.68
CA HIS A 95 1.64 -20.44 -3.22
C HIS A 95 1.07 -21.35 -4.33
N GLN A 96 1.28 -21.01 -5.60
CA GLN A 96 0.84 -21.80 -6.75
C GLN A 96 1.95 -22.72 -7.31
N SER A 97 3.17 -22.64 -6.75
CA SER A 97 4.36 -23.40 -7.16
C SER A 97 4.60 -24.59 -6.24
#